data_AF-A0A8C5KNF2-F1
#
_entry.id   AF-A0A8C5KNF2-F1
#
_cell.length_a   1.000
_cell.length_b   1.000
_cell.length_c   1.000
_cell.angle_alpha   90.00
_cell.angle_beta   90.00
_cell.angle_gamma   90.00
#
_symmetry.space_group_name_H-M   'P 1'
#
loop_
_entity.id
_entity.type
_entity.pdbx_description
1 polymer ?
#
loop_
_entity_poly.entity_id
_entity_poly.type
_entity_poly.pdbx_seq_one_letter_code
_entity_poly.pdbx_strand_id
1 'polypeptide(L)'
;MSKAVRSSSESEVQTSGTEEDDLTEGDLGYGLGRRPGGIYHVDMSHSLTSRKRSDGTSYGPLPFSRKGEERNGTISQSSRDKSLQDTCPQGSRMFSDSRQSSTDSNSELSTEQLKQRLHETLEEVEILKTELEAAQRQLEGKEEALRILQSMLNRRCLEALAVLDVKQQKMARERTGRDASGLAEVSGLELAVFGACLCRGPGGNPCSCARMAASARKLVLQLKHELELLQKSKEEAYMMADAFRIAFEQQLMRKNDHVLRLTQMDKMCRKAPRLSGKLLTEDAE
;
A
#
# COMPACT_ATOMS: atom_id res chain seq x y z
N MET A 1 -0.57 -66.93 -42.22
CA MET A 1 0.84 -66.90 -41.77
C MET A 1 1.38 -65.49 -42.05
N SER A 2 0.74 -64.44 -41.52
CA SER A 2 0.89 -63.88 -40.16
C SER A 2 2.23 -63.17 -39.96
N LYS A 3 2.24 -61.85 -40.10
CA LYS A 3 2.92 -60.91 -39.19
C LYS A 3 2.21 -59.55 -39.30
N ALA A 4 1.43 -59.25 -38.27
CA ALA A 4 0.79 -57.97 -38.04
C ALA A 4 1.71 -57.13 -37.14
N VAL A 5 1.92 -55.86 -37.48
CA VAL A 5 2.40 -54.85 -36.54
C VAL A 5 1.29 -53.83 -36.42
N ARG A 6 0.54 -53.92 -35.31
CA ARG A 6 -0.44 -52.94 -34.86
C ARG A 6 0.22 -52.05 -33.82
N SER A 7 -0.01 -50.75 -33.92
CA SER A 7 0.27 -49.75 -32.90
C SER A 7 -1.02 -49.39 -32.13
N SER A 8 -0.83 -48.85 -30.91
CA SER A 8 -1.79 -48.26 -29.96
C SER A 8 -2.34 -49.20 -28.89
N SER A 9 -2.06 -48.90 -27.61
CA SER A 9 -2.97 -48.14 -26.72
C SER A 9 -2.63 -48.35 -25.23
N GLU A 10 -2.72 -47.25 -24.46
CA GLU A 10 -3.07 -47.17 -23.02
C GLU A 10 -2.02 -47.73 -22.03
N SER A 11 -1.78 -47.21 -20.82
CA SER A 11 -2.55 -46.35 -19.93
C SER A 11 -1.62 -45.69 -18.91
N GLU A 12 -1.93 -44.45 -18.55
CA GLU A 12 -1.39 -43.73 -17.40
C GLU A 12 -1.72 -44.48 -16.09
N VAL A 13 -0.73 -44.63 -15.20
CA VAL A 13 -0.93 -45.03 -13.80
C VAL A 13 -0.32 -43.94 -12.91
N GLN A 14 -1.18 -42.98 -12.60
CA GLN A 14 -1.47 -42.44 -11.27
C GLN A 14 -0.37 -42.59 -10.20
N THR A 15 0.50 -41.59 -10.09
CA THR A 15 1.24 -41.28 -8.86
C THR A 15 0.46 -40.22 -8.09
N SER A 16 -0.30 -40.64 -7.08
CA SER A 16 -0.92 -39.76 -6.09
C SER A 16 0.17 -39.16 -5.19
N GLY A 17 0.58 -37.93 -5.49
CA GLY A 17 1.26 -37.06 -4.53
C GLY A 17 0.20 -36.31 -3.74
N THR A 18 -0.04 -36.75 -2.52
CA THR A 18 -0.82 -35.98 -1.55
C THR A 18 0.09 -34.89 -1.02
N GLU A 19 -0.04 -33.67 -1.55
CA GLU A 19 0.65 -32.49 -1.02
C GLU A 19 -0.32 -31.84 -0.03
N GLU A 20 -0.01 -32.00 1.25
CA GLU A 20 -0.71 -31.34 2.35
C GLU A 20 -0.44 -29.83 2.32
N ASP A 21 -1.47 -29.07 1.97
CA ASP A 21 -1.46 -27.61 1.94
C ASP A 21 -1.56 -27.07 3.38
N ASP A 22 -0.41 -26.73 3.97
CA ASP A 22 -0.22 -26.26 5.34
C ASP A 22 -0.67 -24.79 5.46
N LEU A 23 -1.96 -24.56 5.70
CA LEU A 23 -2.58 -23.23 5.85
C LEU A 23 -2.35 -22.58 7.24
N THR A 24 -1.22 -22.82 7.90
CA THR A 24 -1.04 -22.47 9.31
C THR A 24 -0.47 -21.07 9.61
N GLU A 25 -0.18 -20.22 8.63
CA GLU A 25 0.31 -18.86 8.89
C GLU A 25 -0.71 -17.77 8.50
N GLY A 26 -1.75 -17.62 9.32
CA GLY A 26 -2.60 -16.43 9.33
C GLY A 26 -2.11 -15.41 10.36
N ASP A 27 -1.47 -14.32 9.92
CA ASP A 27 -1.13 -13.15 10.74
C ASP A 27 -2.42 -12.40 11.12
N LEU A 28 -2.92 -12.66 12.33
CA LEU A 28 -3.98 -11.86 12.94
C LEU A 28 -3.36 -10.55 13.44
N GLY A 29 -3.39 -9.54 12.58
CA GLY A 29 -2.85 -8.22 12.82
C GLY A 29 -3.12 -7.65 14.23
N TYR A 30 -2.17 -6.84 14.70
CA TYR A 30 -2.09 -6.29 16.05
C TYR A 30 -3.43 -5.75 16.57
N GLY A 31 -4.05 -6.52 17.46
CA GLY A 31 -5.22 -6.10 18.21
C GLY A 31 -4.89 -4.89 19.07
N LEU A 32 -5.42 -3.72 18.69
CA LEU A 32 -5.55 -2.58 19.60
C LEU A 32 -6.67 -2.87 20.61
N GLY A 33 -6.41 -3.87 21.46
CA GLY A 33 -7.29 -4.27 22.55
C GLY A 33 -7.22 -3.23 23.67
N ARG A 34 -8.30 -2.46 23.85
CA ARG A 34 -8.55 -1.76 25.11
C ARG A 34 -9.40 -2.65 26.01
N ARG A 35 -8.93 -2.89 27.23
CA ARG A 35 -9.72 -3.53 28.30
C ARG A 35 -10.65 -2.48 28.95
N PRO A 36 -11.83 -2.87 29.47
CA PRO A 36 -12.68 -1.97 30.25
C PRO A 36 -11.98 -1.59 31.58
N GLY A 37 -11.81 -0.29 31.87
CA GLY A 37 -11.35 0.21 33.18
C GLY A 37 -10.21 1.25 33.21
N GLY A 38 -9.69 1.72 32.07
CA GLY A 38 -8.62 2.73 32.05
C GLY A 38 -9.14 4.15 32.33
N ILE A 39 -8.66 4.78 33.41
CA ILE A 39 -8.95 6.17 33.79
C ILE A 39 -8.18 7.11 32.86
N TYR A 40 -8.85 8.13 32.32
CA TYR A 40 -8.24 9.15 31.46
C TYR A 40 -7.35 10.09 32.27
N HIS A 41 -6.12 10.32 31.81
CA HIS A 41 -5.47 11.60 32.02
C HIS A 41 -5.43 12.30 30.65
N VAL A 42 -6.36 13.24 30.48
CA VAL A 42 -6.31 14.22 29.40
C VAL A 42 -5.43 15.33 29.92
N ASP A 43 -4.30 15.56 29.25
CA ASP A 43 -3.91 16.94 29.00
C ASP A 43 -3.52 17.11 27.55
N MET A 44 -4.09 18.20 27.04
CA MET A 44 -4.35 18.51 25.66
C MET A 44 -3.10 19.15 25.05
N SER A 45 -2.84 18.93 23.76
CA SER A 45 -2.89 20.02 22.77
C SER A 45 -2.45 19.63 21.34
N HIS A 46 -3.09 20.34 20.40
CA HIS A 46 -2.68 20.66 19.02
C HIS A 46 -3.12 19.73 17.86
N SER A 47 -4.38 19.94 17.43
CA SER A 47 -4.78 20.33 16.06
C SER A 47 -4.12 19.68 14.82
N LEU A 48 -4.84 18.83 14.07
CA LEU A 48 -4.76 18.68 12.60
C LEU A 48 -6.14 18.25 12.04
N THR A 49 -6.97 19.19 11.57
CA THR A 49 -7.15 19.67 10.19
C THR A 49 -7.72 18.66 9.16
N SER A 50 -8.96 18.95 8.75
CA SER A 50 -9.51 18.99 7.38
C SER A 50 -9.34 17.80 6.44
N ARG A 51 -10.46 17.17 6.09
CA ARG A 51 -10.62 16.43 4.81
C ARG A 51 -11.88 16.91 4.11
N LYS A 52 -11.72 17.81 3.13
CA LYS A 52 -12.75 18.20 2.17
C LYS A 52 -12.51 17.41 0.88
N ARG A 53 -13.55 16.73 0.40
CA ARG A 53 -13.58 16.03 -0.90
C ARG A 53 -13.96 17.00 -2.01
N SER A 54 -13.42 16.76 -3.20
CA SER A 54 -14.02 17.25 -4.45
C SER A 54 -13.77 16.26 -5.58
N ASP A 55 -14.88 15.81 -6.16
CA ASP A 55 -15.02 15.11 -7.44
C ASP A 55 -15.02 16.10 -8.62
N GLY A 56 -14.62 15.62 -9.80
CA GLY A 56 -15.32 15.93 -11.05
C GLY A 56 -14.66 16.83 -12.12
N THR A 57 -14.17 16.16 -13.18
CA THR A 57 -14.43 16.47 -14.62
C THR A 57 -13.43 17.33 -15.44
N SER A 58 -12.68 16.62 -16.31
CA SER A 58 -12.30 16.82 -17.73
C SER A 58 -11.83 18.17 -18.33
N TYR A 59 -10.70 18.10 -19.08
CA TYR A 59 -10.46 18.51 -20.50
C TYR A 59 -9.09 19.20 -20.73
N GLY A 60 -8.28 18.67 -21.66
CA GLY A 60 -7.30 19.44 -22.45
C GLY A 60 -5.81 19.00 -22.38
N PRO A 61 -5.15 18.69 -23.51
CA PRO A 61 -3.73 18.30 -23.58
C PRO A 61 -2.80 19.50 -23.86
N LEU A 62 -1.57 19.47 -23.34
CA LEU A 62 -0.53 20.46 -23.70
C LEU A 62 0.81 19.79 -24.07
N PRO A 63 1.58 20.40 -25.00
CA PRO A 63 2.47 19.71 -25.92
C PRO A 63 3.95 19.77 -25.54
N PHE A 64 4.73 18.88 -26.15
CA PHE A 64 6.20 18.88 -26.15
C PHE A 64 6.78 20.02 -27.00
N SER A 65 7.79 20.73 -26.47
CA SER A 65 8.92 21.37 -27.17
C SER A 65 9.77 22.09 -26.11
N ARG A 66 11.11 22.19 -26.12
CA ARG A 66 12.18 21.75 -27.02
C ARG A 66 13.49 22.02 -26.24
N LYS A 67 14.44 21.10 -26.42
CA LYS A 67 15.88 21.07 -26.08
C LYS A 67 16.63 22.43 -26.09
N GLY A 68 17.59 22.64 -25.18
CA GLY A 68 18.81 23.43 -25.44
C GLY A 68 19.43 24.23 -24.28
N GLU A 69 20.67 23.86 -23.91
CA GLU A 69 21.80 24.67 -23.38
C GLU A 69 21.85 25.26 -21.94
N GLU A 70 22.69 24.59 -21.14
CA GLU A 70 23.92 25.07 -20.49
C GLU A 70 23.99 26.39 -19.67
N ARG A 71 24.54 26.19 -18.44
CA ARG A 71 25.64 26.94 -17.79
C ARG A 71 25.29 27.95 -16.68
N ASN A 72 25.77 27.58 -15.48
CA ASN A 72 26.35 28.34 -14.35
C ASN A 72 25.63 29.56 -13.75
N GLY A 73 25.52 29.56 -12.41
CA GLY A 73 25.32 30.77 -11.63
C GLY A 73 24.82 30.50 -10.22
N THR A 74 25.75 30.24 -9.29
CA THR A 74 25.55 30.50 -7.86
C THR A 74 25.09 31.96 -7.68
N ILE A 75 24.09 32.18 -6.81
CA ILE A 75 23.93 33.31 -5.88
C ILE A 75 22.53 33.19 -5.27
N SER A 76 22.49 32.73 -4.02
CA SER A 76 21.37 32.92 -3.11
C SER A 76 21.35 34.38 -2.65
N GLN A 77 20.25 35.09 -2.88
CA GLN A 77 19.95 36.33 -2.19
C GLN A 77 18.51 36.35 -1.67
N SER A 78 18.45 36.64 -0.38
CA SER A 78 17.30 36.87 0.50
C SER A 78 16.48 38.08 0.08
N SER A 79 15.16 38.00 0.29
CA SER A 79 14.25 39.11 0.04
C SER A 79 14.09 40.03 1.26
N ARG A 80 14.61 41.25 1.10
CA ARG A 80 14.05 42.58 1.43
C ARG A 80 13.23 42.80 2.73
N ASP A 81 13.88 43.54 3.62
CA ASP A 81 13.51 44.82 4.27
C ASP A 81 12.09 45.40 4.16
N LYS A 82 11.61 45.94 5.29
CA LYS A 82 11.40 47.40 5.54
C LYS A 82 10.86 47.68 6.95
N SER A 83 11.54 48.54 7.72
CA SER A 83 10.97 49.80 8.26
C SER A 83 11.99 50.55 9.14
N LEU A 84 12.21 51.83 8.81
CA LEU A 84 13.16 52.80 9.39
C LEU A 84 12.49 53.67 10.48
N GLN A 85 13.25 54.08 11.51
CA GLN A 85 13.39 55.45 12.11
C GLN A 85 14.74 55.44 12.89
N ASP A 86 15.81 56.12 12.49
CA ASP A 86 16.18 57.55 12.68
C ASP A 86 16.04 58.01 14.16
N THR A 87 17.02 58.51 14.92
CA THR A 87 18.11 59.46 14.64
C THR A 87 19.20 59.37 15.75
N CYS A 88 20.46 59.67 15.40
CA CYS A 88 21.65 59.68 16.29
C CYS A 88 21.82 61.03 17.03
N PRO A 89 22.63 61.10 18.11
CA PRO A 89 23.61 62.19 18.12
C PRO A 89 25.01 61.78 18.61
N GLN A 90 25.99 62.43 17.99
CA GLN A 90 27.42 62.36 18.26
C GLN A 90 27.88 63.64 19.00
N GLY A 91 28.69 63.47 20.04
CA GLY A 91 29.70 64.46 20.46
C GLY A 91 29.40 65.28 21.73
N SER A 92 30.16 65.06 22.81
CA SER A 92 31.25 65.94 23.24
C SER A 92 31.72 65.63 24.69
N ARG A 93 33.03 65.77 24.90
CA ARG A 93 33.82 65.78 26.15
C ARG A 93 33.19 66.67 27.26
N MET A 94 33.42 66.55 28.58
CA MET A 94 34.32 65.79 29.47
C MET A 94 33.83 65.99 30.94
N PHE A 95 34.07 64.99 31.78
CA PHE A 95 34.34 64.96 33.25
C PHE A 95 33.54 65.81 34.26
N SER A 96 32.82 65.13 35.15
CA SER A 96 32.77 65.46 36.59
C SER A 96 32.50 64.18 37.39
N ASP A 97 33.44 63.81 38.27
CA ASP A 97 33.23 62.81 39.30
C ASP A 97 32.05 63.24 40.21
N SER A 98 31.01 62.41 40.28
CA SER A 98 30.11 62.41 41.43
C SER A 98 29.68 60.98 41.74
N ARG A 99 30.20 60.53 42.88
CA ARG A 99 30.03 59.21 43.47
C ARG A 99 28.66 59.13 44.14
N GLN A 100 27.82 58.15 43.75
CA GLN A 100 26.68 57.55 44.50
C GLN A 100 25.97 56.51 43.58
N SER A 101 26.37 55.23 43.56
CA SER A 101 25.92 54.10 44.40
C SER A 101 24.69 53.32 43.87
N SER A 102 24.96 52.07 43.44
CA SER A 102 24.14 50.84 43.51
C SER A 102 22.73 50.84 42.89
N THR A 103 22.48 50.12 41.80
CA THR A 103 22.29 48.66 41.87
C THR A 103 22.69 47.99 40.55
N ASP A 104 23.97 47.63 40.45
CA ASP A 104 24.38 46.53 39.58
C ASP A 104 23.97 45.23 40.28
N SER A 105 22.88 44.59 39.85
CA SER A 105 22.70 43.16 40.12
C SER A 105 23.59 42.33 39.18
N ASN A 106 24.87 42.69 39.11
CA ASN A 106 25.93 41.78 38.71
C ASN A 106 26.31 41.01 39.98
N SER A 107 25.45 40.07 40.39
CA SER A 107 25.89 39.09 41.37
C SER A 107 26.96 38.25 40.69
N GLU A 108 28.21 38.38 41.13
CA GLU A 108 29.20 37.33 40.99
C GLU A 108 28.49 36.01 41.32
N LEU A 109 28.21 35.19 40.31
CA LEU A 109 27.61 33.88 40.51
C LEU A 109 28.52 33.17 41.52
N SER A 110 27.94 32.72 42.63
CA SER A 110 28.74 32.06 43.65
C SER A 110 29.44 30.86 43.02
N THR A 111 30.61 30.49 43.52
CA THR A 111 31.35 29.32 43.02
C THR A 111 30.48 28.06 42.97
N GLU A 112 29.48 27.95 43.86
CA GLU A 112 28.51 26.87 43.88
C GLU A 112 27.46 26.97 42.77
N GLN A 113 26.97 28.17 42.44
CA GLN A 113 26.05 28.37 41.30
C GLN A 113 26.73 28.04 39.97
N LEU A 114 28.03 28.36 39.83
CA LEU A 114 28.79 28.03 38.64
C LEU A 114 28.99 26.51 38.49
N LYS A 115 29.28 25.81 39.60
CA LYS A 115 29.39 24.34 39.63
C LYS A 115 28.06 23.66 39.31
N GLN A 116 26.97 24.15 39.89
CA GLN A 116 25.61 23.69 39.63
C GLN A 116 25.30 23.80 38.13
N ARG A 117 25.54 24.97 37.54
CA ARG A 117 25.28 25.22 36.13
C ARG A 117 26.14 24.36 35.20
N LEU A 118 27.39 24.10 35.58
CA LEU A 118 28.28 23.19 34.86
C LEU A 118 27.73 21.76 34.90
N HIS A 119 27.25 21.29 36.06
CA HIS A 119 26.63 19.97 36.20
C HIS A 119 25.37 19.84 35.35
N GLU A 120 24.47 20.82 35.42
CA GLU A 120 23.26 20.86 34.59
C GLU A 120 23.59 20.84 33.09
N THR A 121 24.59 21.61 32.66
CA THR A 121 25.04 21.63 31.26
C THR A 121 25.62 20.28 30.84
N LEU A 122 26.34 19.59 31.74
CA LEU A 122 26.88 18.25 31.45
C LEU A 122 25.77 17.20 31.33
N GLU A 123 24.77 17.24 32.21
CA GLU A 123 23.58 16.38 32.12
C GLU A 123 22.81 16.63 30.81
N GLU A 124 22.61 17.89 30.42
CA GLU A 124 21.99 18.25 29.13
C GLU A 124 22.77 17.68 27.94
N VAL A 125 24.11 17.78 27.95
CA VAL A 125 24.96 17.22 26.90
C VAL A 125 24.85 15.69 26.83
N GLU A 126 24.78 15.01 27.98
CA GLU A 126 24.57 13.56 28.02
C GLU A 126 23.20 13.17 27.45
N ILE A 127 22.14 13.89 27.83
CA ILE A 127 20.78 13.67 27.29
C ILE A 127 20.78 13.87 25.78
N LEU A 128 21.28 15.00 25.28
CA LEU A 128 21.33 15.30 23.86
C LEU A 128 22.15 14.28 23.07
N LYS A 129 23.24 13.76 23.65
CA LYS A 129 24.01 12.67 23.03
C LYS A 129 23.17 11.41 22.88
N THR A 130 22.44 11.02 23.92
CA THR A 130 21.56 9.83 23.83
C THR A 130 20.42 10.02 22.82
N GLU A 131 19.85 11.22 22.74
CA GLU A 131 18.82 11.56 21.75
C GLU A 131 19.38 11.52 20.32
N LEU A 132 20.58 12.06 20.11
CA LEU A 132 21.27 12.02 18.82
C LEU A 132 21.54 10.59 18.37
N GLU A 133 22.05 9.73 19.27
CA GLU A 133 22.27 8.32 18.96
C GLU A 133 20.95 7.59 18.66
N ALA A 134 19.86 7.91 19.37
CA ALA A 134 18.55 7.34 19.09
C ALA A 134 18.02 7.79 17.71
N ALA A 135 18.15 9.08 17.38
CA ALA A 135 17.77 9.61 16.07
C ALA A 135 18.59 9.01 14.93
N GLN A 136 19.89 8.78 15.14
CA GLN A 136 20.76 8.14 14.17
C GLN A 136 20.34 6.69 13.90
N ARG A 137 20.08 5.89 14.94
CA ARG A 137 19.55 4.53 14.78
C ARG A 137 18.22 4.50 14.04
N GLN A 138 17.35 5.49 14.28
CA GLN A 138 16.08 5.61 13.54
C GLN A 138 16.30 5.96 12.07
N LEU A 139 17.28 6.81 11.75
CA LEU A 139 17.61 7.15 10.38
C LEU A 139 18.16 5.94 9.62
N GLU A 140 19.10 5.21 10.23
CA GLU A 140 19.65 3.96 9.68
C GLU A 140 18.53 2.94 9.40
N GLY A 141 17.59 2.74 10.33
CA GLY A 141 16.43 1.87 10.10
C GLY A 141 15.52 2.33 8.95
N LYS A 142 15.34 3.65 8.78
CA LYS A 142 14.58 4.20 7.64
C LYS A 142 15.31 3.99 6.31
N GLU A 143 16.62 4.15 6.28
CA GLU A 143 17.45 3.91 5.09
C GLU A 143 17.43 2.44 4.68
N GLU A 144 17.51 1.51 5.65
CA GLU A 144 17.38 0.08 5.39
C GLU A 144 16.00 -0.29 4.84
N ALA A 145 14.93 0.25 5.43
CA ALA A 145 13.58 0.05 4.95
C ALA A 145 13.43 0.55 3.50
N LEU A 146 13.91 1.75 3.19
CA LEU A 146 13.89 2.30 1.83
C LEU A 146 14.66 1.42 0.85
N ARG A 147 15.84 0.93 1.22
CA ARG A 147 16.64 0.03 0.39
C ARG A 147 15.88 -1.27 0.07
N ILE A 148 15.21 -1.85 1.07
CA ILE A 148 14.37 -3.05 0.88
C ILE A 148 13.22 -2.74 -0.08
N LEU A 149 12.45 -1.67 0.14
CA LEU A 149 11.36 -1.28 -0.75
C LEU A 149 11.85 -1.05 -2.19
N GLN A 150 12.98 -0.37 -2.38
CA GLN A 150 13.55 -0.10 -3.68
C GLN A 150 13.94 -1.41 -4.40
N SER A 151 14.59 -2.34 -3.69
CA SER A 151 14.93 -3.66 -4.23
C SER A 151 13.69 -4.47 -4.66
N MET A 152 12.63 -4.43 -3.85
CA MET A 152 11.36 -5.09 -4.16
C MET A 152 10.74 -4.49 -5.42
N LEU A 153 10.67 -3.15 -5.49
CA LEU A 153 10.12 -2.45 -6.65
C LEU A 153 10.92 -2.80 -7.91
N ASN A 154 12.25 -2.76 -7.85
CA ASN A 154 13.11 -3.12 -8.97
C ASN A 154 12.86 -4.56 -9.42
N ARG A 155 12.73 -5.51 -8.47
CA ARG A 155 12.38 -6.90 -8.79
C ARG A 155 11.02 -6.99 -9.50
N ARG A 156 9.99 -6.32 -8.98
CA ARG A 156 8.66 -6.27 -9.59
C ARG A 156 8.67 -5.65 -10.99
N CYS A 157 9.46 -4.59 -11.19
CA CYS A 157 9.64 -3.99 -12.51
C CYS A 157 10.29 -4.97 -13.48
N LEU A 158 11.34 -5.69 -13.07
CA LEU A 158 11.99 -6.70 -13.90
C LEU A 158 11.04 -7.88 -14.22
N GLU A 159 10.27 -8.36 -13.23
CA GLU A 159 9.23 -9.38 -13.42
C GLU A 159 8.21 -8.91 -14.48
N ALA A 160 7.72 -7.67 -14.37
CA ALA A 160 6.77 -7.11 -15.32
C ALA A 160 7.36 -6.98 -16.74
N LEU A 161 8.60 -6.52 -16.86
CA LEU A 161 9.30 -6.43 -18.14
C LEU A 161 9.47 -7.82 -18.78
N ALA A 162 9.89 -8.83 -18.02
CA ALA A 162 10.01 -10.20 -18.51
C ALA A 162 8.67 -10.76 -19.01
N VAL A 163 7.56 -10.48 -18.31
CA VAL A 163 6.21 -10.87 -18.75
C VAL A 163 5.83 -10.17 -20.06
N LEU A 164 6.17 -8.89 -20.21
CA LEU A 164 5.93 -8.16 -21.45
C LEU A 164 6.75 -8.74 -22.62
N ASP A 165 8.02 -9.07 -22.39
CA ASP A 165 8.89 -9.70 -23.39
C ASP A 165 8.34 -11.07 -23.84
N VAL A 166 7.93 -11.92 -22.89
CA VAL A 166 7.31 -13.22 -23.22
C VAL A 166 6.02 -13.03 -24.01
N LYS A 167 5.18 -12.05 -23.66
CA LYS A 167 3.98 -11.73 -24.43
C LYS A 167 4.32 -11.26 -25.83
N GLN A 168 5.32 -10.38 -25.99
CA GLN A 168 5.75 -9.89 -27.29
C GLN A 168 6.33 -11.02 -28.15
N GLN A 169 7.14 -11.91 -27.56
CA GLN A 169 7.67 -13.10 -28.22
C GLN A 169 6.55 -14.06 -28.65
N LYS A 170 5.55 -14.28 -27.79
CA LYS A 170 4.38 -15.10 -28.12
C LYS A 170 3.60 -14.51 -29.30
N MET A 171 3.34 -13.20 -29.29
CA MET A 171 2.70 -12.49 -30.40
C MET A 171 3.51 -12.60 -31.70
N ALA A 172 4.85 -12.51 -31.63
CA ALA A 172 5.73 -12.67 -32.78
C ALA A 172 5.74 -14.12 -33.30
N ARG A 173 5.76 -15.11 -32.40
CA ARG A 173 5.70 -16.54 -32.73
C ARG A 173 4.34 -16.94 -33.33
N GLU A 174 3.24 -16.40 -32.82
CA GLU A 174 1.91 -16.62 -33.38
C GLU A 174 1.75 -15.98 -34.77
N ARG A 175 2.53 -14.93 -35.07
CA ARG A 175 2.62 -14.36 -36.41
C ARG A 175 3.43 -15.25 -37.36
N THR A 176 4.58 -15.76 -36.94
CA THR A 176 5.47 -16.58 -37.80
C THR A 176 5.00 -18.03 -37.94
N GLY A 177 4.25 -18.56 -36.97
CA GLY A 177 3.68 -19.92 -37.02
C GLY A 177 2.55 -20.11 -38.04
N ARG A 178 2.10 -19.05 -38.73
CA ARG A 178 1.11 -19.12 -39.80
C ARG A 178 1.69 -19.40 -41.18
N ASP A 179 3.01 -19.35 -41.34
CA ASP A 179 3.65 -19.35 -42.65
C ASP A 179 4.34 -20.67 -43.04
N ALA A 180 4.16 -21.74 -42.23
CA ALA A 180 4.86 -23.03 -42.44
C ALA A 180 3.97 -24.28 -42.57
N SER A 181 2.69 -24.13 -42.91
CA SER A 181 1.89 -25.26 -43.40
C SER A 181 1.12 -24.86 -44.65
N GLY A 182 1.68 -25.22 -45.81
CA GLY A 182 0.86 -25.39 -47.02
C GLY A 182 -0.20 -26.43 -46.68
N LEU A 183 -1.47 -26.03 -46.72
CA LEU A 183 -2.63 -26.72 -46.14
C LEU A 183 -2.72 -26.64 -44.60
N ALA A 184 -2.51 -25.46 -44.01
CA ALA A 184 -3.25 -25.14 -42.80
C ALA A 184 -4.73 -25.36 -43.13
N GLU A 185 -5.38 -26.33 -42.47
CA GLU A 185 -6.81 -26.60 -42.63
C GLU A 185 -7.56 -25.28 -42.52
N VAL A 186 -8.00 -24.76 -43.68
CA VAL A 186 -8.75 -23.51 -43.72
C VAL A 186 -10.01 -23.79 -42.94
N SER A 187 -10.20 -23.07 -41.83
CA SER A 187 -11.35 -23.32 -40.96
C SER A 187 -12.63 -23.23 -41.78
N GLY A 188 -13.63 -24.06 -41.48
CA GLY A 188 -14.94 -23.95 -42.12
C GLY A 188 -15.51 -22.52 -42.05
N LEU A 189 -15.17 -21.78 -40.97
CA LEU A 189 -15.47 -20.36 -40.85
C LEU A 189 -14.75 -19.49 -41.89
N GLU A 190 -13.46 -19.72 -42.10
CA GLU A 190 -12.64 -18.97 -43.06
C GLU A 190 -13.14 -19.23 -44.49
N LEU A 191 -13.48 -20.47 -44.83
CA LEU A 191 -14.11 -20.84 -46.11
C LEU A 191 -15.47 -20.16 -46.31
N ALA A 192 -16.33 -20.15 -45.28
CA ALA A 192 -17.62 -19.46 -45.34
C ALA A 192 -17.46 -17.95 -45.57
N VAL A 193 -16.44 -17.33 -44.97
CA VAL A 193 -16.13 -15.92 -45.16
C VAL A 193 -15.57 -15.66 -46.56
N PHE A 194 -14.73 -16.56 -47.08
CA PHE A 194 -14.22 -16.46 -48.45
C PHE A 194 -15.35 -16.55 -49.48
N GLY A 195 -16.27 -17.52 -49.31
CA GLY A 195 -17.41 -17.71 -50.21
C GLY A 195 -18.44 -16.58 -50.17
N ALA A 196 -18.53 -15.83 -49.07
CA ALA A 196 -19.41 -14.67 -48.96
C ALA A 196 -18.89 -13.42 -49.68
N CYS A 197 -17.61 -13.38 -50.05
CA CYS A 197 -17.02 -12.23 -50.71
C CYS A 197 -17.20 -12.31 -52.24
N LEU A 198 -17.74 -11.26 -52.85
CA LEU A 198 -17.99 -11.20 -54.30
C LEU A 198 -16.74 -10.83 -55.12
N CYS A 199 -15.66 -10.42 -54.46
CA CYS A 199 -14.44 -10.00 -55.15
C CYS A 199 -13.65 -11.22 -55.66
N ARG A 200 -13.18 -11.15 -56.90
CA ARG A 200 -12.29 -12.18 -57.46
C ARG A 200 -10.84 -11.88 -57.07
N GLY A 201 -10.17 -12.84 -56.45
CA GLY A 201 -8.73 -12.77 -56.24
C GLY A 201 -7.96 -13.30 -57.45
N PRO A 202 -6.72 -12.85 -57.65
CA PRO A 202 -5.87 -13.36 -58.73
C PRO A 202 -5.56 -14.85 -58.52
N GLY A 203 -5.67 -15.63 -59.60
CA GLY A 203 -5.28 -17.04 -59.64
C GLY A 203 -6.12 -17.97 -58.75
N GLY A 204 -7.38 -17.64 -58.47
CA GLY A 204 -8.26 -18.49 -57.65
C GLY A 204 -8.02 -18.38 -56.14
N ASN A 205 -7.12 -17.50 -55.70
CA ASN A 205 -6.89 -17.21 -54.29
C ASN A 205 -8.01 -16.31 -53.72
N PRO A 206 -8.31 -16.39 -52.40
CA PRO A 206 -9.21 -15.43 -51.77
C PRO A 206 -8.70 -13.99 -51.96
N CYS A 207 -9.60 -13.02 -52.11
CA CYS A 207 -9.21 -11.62 -52.21
C CYS A 207 -8.75 -11.06 -50.86
N SER A 208 -8.13 -9.87 -50.84
CA SER A 208 -7.70 -9.20 -49.60
C SER A 208 -8.87 -8.91 -48.67
N CYS A 209 -10.01 -8.50 -49.22
CA CYS A 209 -11.25 -8.28 -48.46
C CYS A 209 -11.68 -9.53 -47.70
N ALA A 210 -11.70 -10.68 -48.38
CA ALA A 210 -12.06 -11.97 -47.82
C ALA A 210 -11.07 -12.40 -46.72
N ARG A 211 -9.75 -12.24 -46.94
CA ARG A 211 -8.72 -12.54 -45.93
C ARG A 211 -8.83 -11.68 -44.68
N MET A 212 -9.03 -10.37 -44.84
CA MET A 212 -9.21 -9.45 -43.73
C MET A 212 -10.52 -9.77 -42.98
N ALA A 213 -11.61 -10.02 -43.70
CA ALA A 213 -12.88 -10.39 -43.08
C ALA A 213 -12.78 -11.70 -42.30
N ALA A 214 -12.09 -12.71 -42.85
CA ALA A 214 -11.89 -13.99 -42.18
C ALA A 214 -11.05 -13.82 -40.91
N SER A 215 -9.98 -13.03 -41.00
CA SER A 215 -9.11 -12.72 -39.86
C SER A 215 -9.84 -11.92 -38.77
N ALA A 216 -10.65 -10.94 -39.16
CA ALA A 216 -11.47 -10.15 -38.24
C ALA A 216 -12.54 -11.03 -37.56
N ARG A 217 -13.23 -11.90 -38.31
CA ARG A 217 -14.20 -12.84 -37.70
C ARG A 217 -13.55 -13.81 -36.74
N LYS A 218 -12.36 -14.33 -37.07
CA LYS A 218 -11.58 -15.18 -36.16
C LYS A 218 -11.26 -14.44 -34.85
N LEU A 219 -10.80 -13.20 -34.93
CA LEU A 219 -10.53 -12.37 -33.76
C LEU A 219 -11.80 -12.09 -32.95
N VAL A 220 -12.92 -11.77 -33.61
CA VAL A 220 -14.20 -11.54 -32.92
C VAL A 220 -14.66 -12.77 -32.14
N LEU A 221 -14.53 -13.97 -32.71
CA LEU A 221 -14.90 -15.20 -32.01
C LEU A 221 -13.98 -15.48 -30.82
N GLN A 222 -12.67 -15.25 -30.97
CA GLN A 222 -11.72 -15.37 -29.86
C GLN A 222 -12.08 -14.42 -28.72
N LEU A 223 -12.32 -13.14 -29.03
CA LEU A 223 -12.71 -12.15 -28.03
C LEU A 223 -14.05 -12.47 -27.37
N LYS A 224 -15.03 -12.99 -28.12
CA LYS A 224 -16.29 -13.45 -27.54
C LYS A 224 -16.08 -14.56 -26.52
N HIS A 225 -15.25 -15.54 -26.85
CA HIS A 225 -14.93 -16.63 -25.93
C HIS A 225 -14.21 -16.13 -24.67
N GLU A 226 -13.23 -15.24 -24.81
CA GLU A 226 -12.55 -14.63 -23.67
C GLU A 226 -13.52 -13.83 -22.78
N LEU A 227 -14.46 -13.08 -23.39
CA LEU A 227 -15.48 -12.35 -22.65
C LEU A 227 -16.43 -13.28 -21.88
N GLU A 228 -16.84 -14.40 -22.47
CA GLU A 228 -17.66 -15.41 -21.79
C GLU A 228 -16.94 -16.01 -20.57
N LEU A 229 -15.65 -16.33 -20.71
CA LEU A 229 -14.83 -16.84 -19.60
C LEU A 229 -14.68 -15.79 -18.49
N LEU A 230 -14.37 -14.54 -18.85
CA LEU A 230 -14.26 -13.45 -17.90
C LEU A 230 -15.59 -13.15 -17.21
N GLN A 231 -16.70 -13.25 -17.93
CA GLN A 231 -18.03 -13.06 -17.37
C GLN A 231 -18.34 -14.16 -16.34
N LYS A 232 -18.04 -15.43 -16.66
CA LYS A 232 -18.20 -16.54 -15.71
C LYS A 232 -17.35 -16.34 -14.45
N SER A 233 -16.07 -15.99 -14.62
CA SER A 233 -15.17 -15.70 -13.50
C SER A 233 -15.66 -14.53 -12.64
N LYS A 234 -16.19 -13.48 -13.27
CA LYS A 234 -16.83 -12.36 -12.57
C LYS A 234 -18.00 -12.85 -11.72
N GLU A 235 -18.92 -13.62 -12.29
CA GLU A 235 -20.10 -14.15 -11.57
C GLU A 235 -19.69 -15.02 -10.37
N GLU A 236 -18.70 -15.90 -10.54
CA GLU A 236 -18.14 -16.71 -9.44
C GLU A 236 -17.55 -15.84 -8.32
N ALA A 237 -16.81 -14.79 -8.66
CA ALA A 237 -16.27 -13.85 -7.68
C ALA A 237 -17.37 -13.09 -6.92
N TYR A 238 -18.46 -12.69 -7.61
CA TYR A 238 -19.62 -12.06 -6.95
C TYR A 238 -20.33 -13.03 -6.00
N MET A 239 -20.54 -14.27 -6.43
CA MET A 239 -21.13 -15.31 -5.58
C MET A 239 -20.29 -15.57 -4.33
N MET A 240 -18.97 -15.62 -4.48
CA MET A 240 -18.04 -15.80 -3.37
C MET A 240 -18.05 -14.60 -2.40
N ALA A 241 -18.03 -13.38 -2.93
CA ALA A 241 -18.12 -12.17 -2.12
C ALA A 241 -19.45 -12.12 -1.33
N ASP A 242 -20.56 -12.52 -1.95
CA ASP A 242 -21.85 -12.60 -1.27
C ASP A 242 -21.88 -13.69 -0.19
N ALA A 243 -21.29 -14.86 -0.45
CA ALA A 243 -21.15 -15.92 0.53
C ALA A 243 -20.35 -15.45 1.77
N PHE A 244 -19.25 -14.72 1.57
CA PHE A 244 -18.48 -14.14 2.67
C PHE A 244 -19.27 -13.08 3.44
N ARG A 245 -19.99 -12.20 2.73
CA ARG A 245 -20.88 -11.21 3.35
C ARG A 245 -21.92 -11.88 4.25
N ILE A 246 -22.61 -12.91 3.74
CA ILE A 246 -23.61 -13.67 4.48
C ILE A 246 -22.97 -14.38 5.69
N ALA A 247 -21.84 -15.06 5.51
CA ALA A 247 -21.15 -15.75 6.60
C ALA A 247 -20.73 -14.78 7.71
N PHE A 248 -20.25 -13.59 7.35
CA PHE A 248 -19.90 -12.54 8.29
C PHE A 248 -21.12 -12.01 9.05
N GLU A 249 -22.22 -11.73 8.36
CA GLU A 249 -23.49 -11.33 8.98
C GLU A 249 -24.00 -12.40 9.95
N GLN A 250 -23.95 -13.68 9.58
CA GLN A 250 -24.32 -14.78 10.45
C GLN A 250 -23.44 -14.84 11.71
N GLN A 251 -22.13 -14.63 11.57
CA GLN A 251 -21.22 -14.58 12.72
C GLN A 251 -21.53 -13.41 13.65
N LEU A 252 -21.83 -12.23 13.10
CA LEU A 252 -22.23 -11.06 13.89
C LEU A 252 -23.54 -11.31 14.64
N MET A 253 -24.55 -11.86 13.97
CA MET A 253 -25.83 -12.20 14.60
C MET A 253 -25.64 -13.20 15.73
N ARG A 254 -24.87 -14.28 15.50
CA ARG A 254 -24.54 -15.25 16.56
C ARG A 254 -23.86 -14.56 17.73
N LYS A 255 -22.84 -13.73 17.51
CA LYS A 255 -22.15 -13.02 18.61
C LYS A 255 -23.07 -12.09 19.39
N ASN A 256 -23.90 -11.31 18.69
CA ASN A 256 -24.87 -10.43 19.30
C ASN A 256 -25.87 -11.20 20.18
N ASP A 257 -26.37 -12.35 19.71
CA ASP A 257 -27.25 -13.22 20.49
C ASP A 257 -26.59 -13.80 21.75
N HIS A 258 -25.29 -14.11 21.68
CA HIS A 258 -24.54 -14.57 22.85
C HIS A 258 -24.39 -13.43 23.86
N VAL A 259 -24.02 -12.23 23.42
CA VAL A 259 -23.92 -11.02 24.27
C VAL A 259 -25.27 -10.69 24.91
N LEU A 260 -26.38 -10.80 24.15
CA LEU A 260 -27.73 -10.56 24.66
C LEU A 260 -28.10 -11.57 25.76
N ARG A 261 -27.80 -12.87 25.56
CA ARG A 261 -28.04 -13.91 26.57
C ARG A 261 -27.18 -13.70 27.82
N LEU A 262 -25.89 -13.38 27.66
CA LEU A 262 -24.99 -13.06 28.77
C LEU A 262 -25.47 -11.85 29.58
N THR A 263 -25.88 -10.77 28.92
CA THR A 263 -26.43 -9.58 29.60
C THR A 263 -27.76 -9.87 30.28
N GLN A 264 -28.60 -10.75 29.73
CA GLN A 264 -29.83 -11.20 30.40
C GLN A 264 -29.51 -12.02 31.65
N MET A 265 -28.55 -12.94 31.59
CA MET A 265 -28.10 -13.72 32.76
C MET A 265 -27.49 -12.83 33.85
N ASP A 266 -26.63 -11.86 33.50
CA ASP A 266 -26.06 -10.90 34.46
C ASP A 266 -27.15 -10.08 35.16
N LYS A 267 -28.17 -9.64 34.41
CA LYS A 267 -29.35 -8.95 34.99
C LYS A 267 -30.11 -9.82 35.99
N MET A 268 -30.19 -11.14 35.78
CA MET A 268 -30.84 -12.05 36.73
C MET A 268 -29.98 -12.27 37.98
N CYS A 269 -28.67 -12.50 37.83
CA CYS A 269 -27.74 -12.65 38.95
C CYS A 269 -27.67 -11.39 39.82
N ARG A 270 -27.72 -10.19 39.23
CA ARG A 270 -27.75 -8.92 39.98
C ARG A 270 -29.05 -8.68 40.72
N LYS A 271 -30.16 -9.31 40.31
CA LYS A 271 -31.47 -9.21 40.96
C LYS A 271 -31.69 -10.28 42.04
N ALA A 272 -30.80 -11.27 42.15
CA ALA A 272 -30.86 -12.28 43.20
C ALA A 272 -30.43 -11.66 44.56
N PRO A 273 -31.20 -11.86 45.66
CA PRO A 273 -30.78 -11.38 46.97
C PRO A 273 -29.48 -12.09 47.36
N ARG A 274 -28.44 -11.33 47.69
CA ARG A 274 -27.20 -11.89 48.24
C ARG A 274 -27.53 -12.46 49.62
N LEU A 275 -27.59 -13.79 49.74
CA LEU A 275 -27.60 -14.47 51.03
C LEU A 275 -26.22 -14.20 51.68
N SER A 276 -26.17 -13.20 52.54
CA SER A 276 -25.02 -12.91 53.40
C SER A 276 -24.94 -13.99 54.46
N GLY A 277 -24.05 -14.97 54.25
CA GLY A 277 -23.63 -15.88 55.31
C GLY A 277 -22.87 -15.07 56.37
N LYS A 278 -23.53 -14.80 57.49
CA LYS A 278 -22.88 -14.23 58.67
C LYS A 278 -22.04 -15.31 59.33
N LEU A 279 -20.77 -14.95 59.51
CA LEU A 279 -19.84 -15.44 60.52
C LEU A 279 -20.56 -15.81 61.82
N LEU A 280 -20.44 -17.07 62.26
CA LEU A 280 -20.59 -17.44 63.67
C LEU A 280 -19.23 -17.98 64.12
N THR A 281 -18.47 -17.08 64.73
CA THR A 281 -17.58 -17.42 65.84
C THR A 281 -18.47 -17.88 66.99
N GLU A 282 -18.36 -19.15 67.38
CA GLU A 282 -18.75 -19.60 68.72
C GLU A 282 -17.55 -20.36 69.29
N ASP A 283 -16.79 -19.63 70.11
CA ASP A 283 -15.96 -20.19 71.16
C ASP A 283 -16.89 -20.79 72.25
N ALA A 284 -16.65 -22.03 72.67
CA ALA A 284 -17.00 -22.52 74.01
C ALA A 284 -16.34 -23.88 74.31
N GLU A 285 -15.43 -23.83 75.29
CA GLU A 285 -14.92 -24.87 76.23
C GLU A 285 -14.38 -26.21 75.72
#